data_AF-A0A9C9JN47-F1
#
_entry.id   AF-A0A9C9JN47-F1
#
_cell.length_a   1.000
_cell.length_b   1.000
_cell.length_c   1.000
_cell.angle_alpha   90.00
_cell.angle_beta   90.00
_cell.angle_gamma   90.00
#
_symmetry.space_group_name_H-M   'P 1'
#
loop_
_entity.id
_entity.type
_entity.pdbx_description
1 polymer ?
#
loop_
_entity_poly.entity_id
_entity_poly.type
_entity_poly.pdbx_seq_one_letter_code
_entity_poly.pdbx_strand_id
1 'polypeptide(L)'
;MSYEKKDVNVGKIVGYTLAAVVILTAIIIFLNEFFIFQVEGIKQERDSVVSTELRELRAAEEETLNSYKALNADKNKYQIPIDRAMKLLADEAYAKQ
;
A
#
# COMPACT_ATOMS: atom_id res chain seq x y z
N MET A 1 -27.88 -61.66 -4.21
CA MET A 1 -27.10 -60.71 -3.38
C MET A 1 -28.11 -59.83 -2.68
N SER A 2 -28.43 -60.17 -1.42
CA SER A 2 -29.41 -59.44 -0.62
C SER A 2 -28.77 -58.14 -0.14
N TYR A 3 -29.24 -57.01 -0.65
CA TYR A 3 -28.85 -55.72 -0.10
C TYR A 3 -29.58 -55.55 1.23
N GLU A 4 -28.87 -55.82 2.33
CA GLU A 4 -29.27 -55.34 3.65
C GLU A 4 -29.50 -53.83 3.54
N LYS A 5 -30.76 -53.41 3.55
CA LYS A 5 -31.10 -52.03 3.88
C LYS A 5 -30.80 -51.88 5.36
N LYS A 6 -29.57 -51.50 5.67
CA LYS A 6 -29.23 -50.97 6.99
C LYS A 6 -30.18 -49.79 7.19
N ASP A 7 -31.15 -49.91 8.09
CA ASP A 7 -32.03 -48.82 8.48
C ASP A 7 -31.18 -47.73 9.12
N VAL A 8 -30.58 -46.90 8.28
CA VAL A 8 -29.78 -45.77 8.72
C VAL A 8 -30.79 -44.76 9.21
N ASN A 9 -30.67 -44.36 10.47
CA ASN A 9 -31.56 -43.37 11.04
C ASN A 9 -31.33 -42.03 10.31
N VAL A 10 -32.18 -41.75 9.32
CA VAL A 10 -32.10 -40.58 8.44
C VAL A 10 -32.11 -39.29 9.26
N GLY A 11 -32.85 -39.25 10.38
CA GLY A 11 -32.87 -38.12 11.31
C GLY A 11 -31.50 -37.84 11.93
N LYS A 12 -30.75 -38.88 12.34
CA LYS A 12 -29.38 -38.72 12.84
C LYS A 12 -28.43 -38.20 11.76
N ILE A 13 -28.52 -38.74 10.53
CA ILE A 13 -27.68 -38.29 9.41
C ILE A 13 -27.89 -36.80 9.14
N VAL A 14 -29.15 -36.38 9.00
CA VAL A 14 -29.50 -34.97 8.76
C VAL A 14 -29.01 -34.09 9.89
N GLY A 15 -29.13 -34.53 11.15
CA GLY A 15 -28.58 -33.82 12.30
C GLY A 15 -27.06 -33.64 12.25
N TYR A 16 -26.31 -34.69 11.91
CA TYR A 16 -24.85 -34.60 11.74
C TYR A 16 -24.46 -33.70 10.58
N THR A 17 -25.19 -33.75 9.47
CA THR A 17 -24.92 -32.87 8.31
C THR A 17 -25.14 -31.41 8.68
N LEU A 18 -26.24 -31.07 9.35
CA LEU A 18 -26.50 -29.71 9.84
C LEU A 18 -25.43 -29.24 10.82
N ALA A 19 -25.05 -30.10 11.78
CA ALA A 19 -24.00 -29.77 12.73
C ALA A 19 -22.65 -29.51 12.04
N ALA A 20 -22.29 -30.32 11.04
CA ALA A 20 -21.07 -30.13 10.27
C ALA A 20 -21.05 -28.79 9.50
N VAL A 21 -22.19 -28.39 8.92
CA VAL A 21 -22.32 -27.09 8.24
C VAL A 21 -22.12 -25.94 9.23
N VAL A 22 -22.76 -25.99 10.40
CA VAL A 22 -22.63 -24.96 11.43
C VAL A 22 -21.19 -24.84 11.91
N ILE A 23 -20.52 -25.97 12.15
CA ILE A 23 -19.11 -26.00 12.56
C ILE A 23 -18.22 -25.38 11.47
N LEU A 24 -18.43 -25.74 10.20
CA LEU A 24 -17.70 -25.15 9.08
C LEU A 24 -17.88 -23.63 9.00
N THR A 25 -19.12 -23.15 9.15
CA THR A 25 -19.39 -21.71 9.18
C THR A 25 -18.68 -21.02 10.34
N ALA A 26 -18.70 -21.61 11.54
CA ALA A 26 -18.02 -21.07 12.71
C ALA A 26 -16.50 -20.97 12.49
N ILE A 27 -15.88 -22.00 11.88
CA ILE A 27 -14.46 -22.00 11.54
C ILE A 27 -14.12 -20.88 10.55
N ILE A 28 -14.95 -20.65 9.53
CA ILE A 28 -14.73 -19.57 8.55
C ILE A 28 -14.79 -18.20 9.23
N ILE A 29 -15.78 -17.98 10.10
CA ILE A 29 -15.92 -16.72 10.85
C ILE A 29 -14.68 -16.50 11.73
N PHE A 30 -14.27 -17.53 12.47
CA PHE A 30 -13.12 -17.47 13.36
C PHE A 30 -11.80 -17.19 12.60
N LEU A 31 -11.62 -17.82 11.44
CA LEU A 31 -10.46 -17.57 10.58
C LEU A 31 -10.44 -16.14 10.04
N ASN A 32 -11.60 -15.59 9.66
CA ASN A 32 -11.69 -14.21 9.21
C ASN A 32 -11.31 -13.23 10.32
N GLU A 33 -11.84 -13.40 11.53
CA GLU A 33 -11.47 -12.54 12.67
C GLU A 33 -9.98 -12.66 13.02
N PHE A 34 -9.45 -13.88 13.06
CA PHE A 34 -8.04 -14.12 13.31
C PHE A 34 -7.13 -13.49 12.24
N PHE A 35 -7.54 -13.56 10.97
CA PHE A 35 -6.82 -12.97 9.85
C PHE A 35 -6.84 -11.44 9.91
N ILE A 36 -7.98 -10.83 10.21
CA ILE A 36 -8.12 -9.37 10.38
C ILE A 36 -7.17 -8.89 11.47
N PHE A 37 -7.18 -9.54 12.64
CA PHE A 37 -6.32 -9.17 13.77
C PHE A 37 -4.82 -9.24 13.45
N GLN A 38 -4.38 -10.27 12.71
CA GLN A 38 -2.97 -10.44 12.34
C GLN A 38 -2.51 -9.53 11.20
N VAL A 39 -3.38 -9.25 10.23
CA VAL A 39 -3.00 -8.52 9.01
C VAL A 39 -3.07 -7.01 9.19
N GLU A 40 -3.95 -6.51 10.04
CA GLU A 40 -4.06 -5.06 10.33
C GLU A 40 -2.78 -4.51 10.97
N GLY A 41 -2.11 -5.28 11.83
CA GLY A 41 -0.81 -4.89 12.40
C GLY A 41 0.29 -4.74 11.34
N ILE A 42 0.35 -5.64 10.35
CA ILE A 42 1.42 -5.65 9.33
C ILE A 42 1.16 -4.60 8.24
N LYS A 43 -0.10 -4.31 7.90
CA LYS A 43 -0.43 -3.29 6.88
C LYS A 43 -0.04 -1.88 7.33
N GLN A 44 -0.28 -1.54 8.60
CA GLN A 44 0.02 -0.20 9.10
C GLN A 44 1.52 0.09 9.15
N GLU A 45 2.34 -0.89 9.51
CA GLU A 45 3.80 -0.75 9.49
C GLU A 45 4.36 -0.62 8.07
N ARG A 46 3.84 -1.38 7.09
CA ARG A 46 4.31 -1.26 5.70
C ARG A 46 3.98 0.10 5.07
N ASP A 47 2.76 0.60 5.25
CA ASP A 47 2.36 1.88 4.64
C ASP A 47 3.11 3.07 5.28
N SER A 48 3.38 3.02 6.58
CA SER A 48 4.15 4.06 7.28
C SER A 48 5.62 4.06 6.87
N VAL A 49 6.26 2.89 6.74
CA VAL A 49 7.66 2.79 6.28
C VAL A 49 7.82 3.32 4.85
N VAL A 50 6.93 2.92 3.93
CA VAL A 50 6.96 3.40 2.53
C VAL A 50 6.74 4.92 2.45
N SER A 51 5.87 5.47 3.30
CA SER A 51 5.65 6.93 3.34
C SER A 51 6.86 7.72 3.82
N THR A 52 7.69 7.12 4.69
CA THR A 52 8.87 7.79 5.28
C THR A 52 9.99 7.89 4.25
N GLU A 53 10.29 6.79 3.55
CA GLU A 53 11.32 6.75 2.51
C GLU A 53 11.00 7.72 1.35
N LEU A 54 9.74 7.75 0.89
CA LEU A 54 9.30 8.69 -0.14
C LEU A 54 9.36 10.15 0.30
N ARG A 55 9.16 10.42 1.58
CA ARG A 55 9.22 11.77 2.15
C ARG A 55 10.67 12.26 2.26
N GLU A 56 11.60 11.38 2.64
CA GLU A 56 13.03 11.69 2.66
C GLU A 56 13.60 11.92 1.25
N LEU A 57 13.20 11.08 0.28
CA LEU A 57 13.54 11.28 -1.14
C LEU A 57 13.06 12.64 -1.66
N ARG A 58 11.80 13.01 -1.41
CA ARG A 58 11.29 14.33 -1.81
C ARG A 58 12.02 15.48 -1.14
N ALA A 59 12.35 15.34 0.15
CA ALA A 59 13.11 16.37 0.87
C ALA A 59 14.51 16.57 0.25
N ALA A 60 15.19 15.49 -0.12
CA ALA A 60 16.49 15.54 -0.79
C ALA A 60 16.41 16.13 -2.22
N GLU A 61 15.35 15.81 -2.96
CA GLU A 61 15.08 16.40 -4.28
C GLU A 61 14.80 17.91 -4.18
N GLU A 62 13.96 18.33 -3.24
CA GLU A 62 13.67 19.75 -2.99
C GLU A 62 14.93 20.52 -2.58
N GLU A 63 15.78 19.96 -1.73
CA GLU A 63 17.05 20.59 -1.34
C GLU A 63 17.99 20.76 -2.54
N THR A 64 18.03 19.76 -3.43
CA THR A 64 18.88 19.80 -4.63
C THR A 64 18.36 20.80 -5.67
N LEU A 65 17.05 20.93 -5.82
CA LEU A 65 16.42 21.84 -6.80
C LEU A 65 16.39 23.30 -6.32
N ASN A 66 16.37 23.53 -5.01
CA ASN A 66 16.28 24.86 -4.41
C ASN A 66 17.62 25.43 -3.92
N SER A 67 18.74 24.72 -4.12
CA SER A 67 20.07 25.19 -3.74
C SER A 67 20.84 25.81 -4.91
N TYR A 68 21.67 26.81 -4.59
CA TYR A 68 22.66 27.36 -5.50
C TYR A 68 23.90 26.45 -5.50
N LYS A 69 24.31 25.95 -6.67
CA LYS A 69 25.53 25.14 -6.82
C LYS A 69 26.37 25.62 -8.01
N ALA A 70 27.69 25.63 -7.87
CA ALA A 70 28.59 25.83 -9.00
C ALA A 70 28.77 24.50 -9.74
N LEU A 71 28.18 24.36 -10.93
CA LEU A 71 28.28 23.13 -11.73
C LEU A 71 29.62 23.03 -12.46
N ASN A 72 30.19 24.16 -12.87
CA ASN A 72 31.50 24.22 -13.51
C ASN A 72 32.03 25.66 -13.41
N ALA A 73 32.95 25.89 -12.46
CA ALA A 73 33.57 27.20 -12.26
C ALA A 73 34.40 27.63 -13.48
N ASP A 74 35.06 26.67 -14.15
CA ASP A 74 35.91 26.92 -15.33
C ASP A 74 35.12 27.40 -16.56
N LYS A 75 33.81 27.10 -16.59
CA LYS A 75 32.89 27.50 -17.68
C LYS A 75 31.86 28.53 -17.22
N ASN A 76 32.03 29.10 -16.03
CA ASN A 76 31.12 30.09 -15.45
C ASN A 76 29.65 29.63 -15.37
N LYS A 77 29.41 28.32 -15.21
CA LYS A 77 28.07 27.72 -15.16
C LYS A 77 27.63 27.47 -13.72
N TYR A 78 26.55 28.14 -13.31
CA TYR A 78 25.96 28.04 -11.98
C TYR A 78 24.53 27.50 -12.07
N GLN A 79 24.18 26.62 -11.14
CA GLN A 79 22.82 26.21 -10.85
C GLN A 79 22.18 27.26 -9.93
N ILE A 80 20.99 27.70 -10.30
CA ILE A 80 20.14 28.58 -9.49
C ILE A 80 18.89 27.80 -9.05
N PRO A 81 18.23 28.19 -7.95
CA PRO A 81 16.99 27.60 -7.51
C PRO A 81 15.93 27.65 -8.61
N ILE A 82 15.15 26.58 -8.72
CA ILE A 82 14.19 26.43 -9.82
C ILE A 82 13.13 27.54 -9.83
N ASP A 83 12.68 28.00 -8.66
CA ASP A 83 11.75 29.13 -8.55
C ASP A 83 12.32 30.42 -9.14
N ARG A 84 13.62 30.66 -8.91
CA ARG A 84 14.32 31.82 -9.48
C ARG A 84 14.53 31.67 -10.98
N ALA A 85 14.84 30.47 -11.47
CA ALA A 85 14.97 30.20 -12.90
C ALA A 85 13.65 30.44 -13.64
N MET A 86 12.55 29.93 -13.11
CA MET A 86 11.21 30.11 -13.68
C MET A 86 10.79 31.58 -13.70
N LYS A 87 11.09 32.33 -12.64
CA LYS A 87 10.81 33.77 -12.59
C LYS A 87 11.59 34.55 -13.64
N LEU A 88 12.89 34.27 -13.81
CA LEU A 88 13.71 34.92 -14.83
C LEU A 88 13.22 34.60 -16.25
N LEU A 89 12.85 33.35 -16.52
CA LEU A 89 12.27 32.95 -17.81
C LEU A 89 10.95 33.68 -18.10
N ALA A 90 10.08 33.80 -17.09
CA ALA A 90 8.83 34.53 -17.23
C ALA A 90 9.09 36.01 -17.51
N ASP A 91 9.95 36.66 -16.72
CA ASP A 91 10.31 38.07 -16.88
C ASP A 91 10.91 38.35 -18.28
N GLU A 92 11.77 37.46 -18.79
CA GLU A 92 12.32 37.55 -20.16
C GLU A 92 11.25 37.38 -21.26
N ALA A 93 10.29 36.47 -21.05
CA ALA A 93 9.21 36.25 -22.00
C ALA A 93 8.24 37.44 -22.05
N TYR A 94 7.95 38.07 -20.90
CA TYR A 94 7.15 39.29 -20.83
C TYR A 94 7.87 40.52 -21.37
N ALA A 95 9.19 40.64 -21.17
CA ALA A 95 9.98 41.76 -21.68
C ALA A 95 10.21 41.71 -23.21
N LYS A 96 9.98 40.55 -23.84
CA LYS A 96 10.08 40.36 -25.30
C LYS A 96 8.76 40.51 -26.05
N GLN A 97 7.64 40.74 -25.36
CA GLN A 97 6.36 41.14 -25.95
C GLN A 97 6.28 42.66 -26.09
#